data_AF-A0A946QMC9-F1
#
_entry.id   AF-A0A946QMC9-F1
#
_cell.length_a   1.000
_cell.length_b   1.000
_cell.length_c   1.000
_cell.angle_alpha   90.00
_cell.angle_beta   90.00
_cell.angle_gamma   90.00
#
_symmetry.space_group_name_H-M   'P 1'
#
loop_
_entity.id
_entity.type
_entity.pdbx_description
1 polymer ?
#
loop_
_entity_poly.entity_id
_entity_poly.type
_entity_poly.pdbx_seq_one_letter_code
_entity_poly.pdbx_strand_id
1 'polypeptide(L)'
;MTLTDKEQEELLDKVFDGKRIVLWLFLFPIFVSVSEKGLRTRSLLRTKFYYWEQMKSAETWHYYFGGSRGVGDLFAIRFFLKNGKLLRLPGMNYEQLHPIKKIAKKHISVFDQTGKENIWKNKQVYLKWHFITALVVVTAYCILRYIIFPT
;
A
#
# COMPACT_ATOMS: atom_id res chain seq x y z
N MET A 1 23.69 34.77 -2.14
CA MET A 1 23.65 34.12 -3.46
C MET A 1 22.40 33.25 -3.49
N THR A 2 21.40 33.60 -4.30
CA THR A 2 20.12 32.87 -4.41
C THR A 2 20.28 31.81 -5.50
N LEU A 3 20.14 30.53 -5.13
CA LEU A 3 20.23 29.40 -6.06
C LEU A 3 19.16 29.52 -7.16
N THR A 4 19.54 29.21 -8.40
CA THR A 4 18.60 29.14 -9.52
C THR A 4 17.61 27.99 -9.35
N ASP A 5 16.42 28.07 -9.95
CA ASP A 5 15.37 27.04 -9.82
C ASP A 5 15.86 25.63 -10.18
N LYS A 6 16.75 25.53 -11.17
CA LYS A 6 17.38 24.26 -11.58
C LYS A 6 18.32 23.70 -10.52
N GLU A 7 19.16 24.55 -9.92
CA GLU A 7 20.08 24.13 -8.85
C GLU A 7 19.33 23.72 -7.58
N GLN A 8 18.20 24.37 -7.28
CA GLN A 8 17.32 23.97 -6.19
C GLN A 8 16.68 22.60 -6.46
N GLU A 9 16.22 22.34 -7.68
CA GLU A 9 15.67 21.04 -8.06
C GLU A 9 16.73 19.92 -7.95
N GLU A 10 17.97 20.17 -8.38
CA GLU A 10 19.07 19.21 -8.26
C GLU A 10 19.47 18.93 -6.80
N LEU A 11 19.49 19.96 -5.94
CA LEU A 11 19.76 19.80 -4.51
C LEU A 11 18.64 19.01 -3.82
N LEU A 12 17.38 19.29 -4.15
CA LEU A 12 16.24 18.51 -3.67
C LEU A 12 16.28 17.08 -4.21
N ASP A 13 16.70 16.88 -5.45
CA ASP A 13 16.84 15.54 -6.04
C ASP A 13 17.86 14.68 -5.28
N LYS A 14 18.97 15.27 -4.80
CA LYS A 14 19.94 14.58 -3.93
C LYS A 14 19.36 14.26 -2.55
N VAL A 15 18.59 15.18 -1.98
CA VAL A 15 17.97 15.02 -0.64
C VAL A 15 16.88 13.94 -0.63
N PHE A 16 16.21 13.73 -1.77
CA PHE A 16 15.14 12.74 -1.93
C PHE A 16 15.61 11.46 -2.64
N ASP A 17 16.92 11.20 -2.72
CA ASP A 17 17.50 10.00 -3.35
C ASP A 17 17.35 8.73 -2.48
N GLY A 18 16.13 8.51 -1.98
CA GLY A 18 15.73 7.28 -1.30
C GLY A 18 15.26 6.20 -2.27
N LYS A 19 14.67 5.13 -1.71
CA LYS A 19 14.16 3.99 -2.50
C LYS A 19 13.17 4.48 -3.57
N ARG A 20 13.49 4.22 -4.84
CA ARG A 20 12.68 4.58 -6.00
C ARG A 20 11.66 3.49 -6.28
N ILE A 21 10.41 3.89 -6.48
CA ILE A 21 9.27 3.04 -6.78
C ILE A 21 8.67 3.54 -8.08
N VAL A 22 8.58 2.66 -9.07
CA VAL A 22 7.93 2.98 -10.35
C VAL A 22 6.46 2.59 -10.23
N LEU A 23 5.58 3.58 -10.31
CA LEU A 23 4.14 3.37 -10.39
C LEU A 23 3.71 3.52 -11.84
N TRP A 24 3.07 2.49 -12.39
CA TRP A 24 2.49 2.55 -13.72
C TRP A 24 1.05 3.08 -13.61
N LEU A 25 0.86 4.36 -13.92
CA LEU A 25 -0.46 4.97 -14.04
C LEU A 25 -0.84 5.03 -15.52
N PHE A 26 -1.63 4.05 -15.97
CA PHE A 26 -2.14 3.92 -17.35
C PHE A 26 -1.05 4.01 -18.43
N LEU A 27 -0.79 5.21 -18.96
CA LEU A 27 0.05 5.46 -20.15
C LEU A 27 1.43 6.04 -19.83
N PHE A 28 1.70 6.47 -18.59
CA PHE A 28 2.99 7.06 -18.24
C PHE A 28 3.47 6.61 -16.85
N PRO A 29 4.73 6.19 -16.70
CA PRO A 29 5.28 5.86 -15.40
C PRO A 29 5.41 7.12 -14.54
N ILE A 30 4.95 7.03 -13.29
CA ILE A 30 5.25 8.00 -12.24
C ILE A 30 6.29 7.38 -11.32
N PHE A 31 7.44 8.03 -11.23
CA PHE A 31 8.50 7.66 -10.31
C PHE A 31 8.23 8.29 -8.96
N VAL A 32 8.10 7.46 -7.93
CA VAL A 32 7.94 7.88 -6.55
C VAL A 32 9.22 7.58 -5.79
N SER A 33 9.80 8.59 -5.17
CA SER A 33 10.92 8.41 -4.23
C SER A 33 10.48 8.80 -2.84
N VAL A 34 10.84 7.99 -1.85
CA VAL A 34 10.48 8.24 -0.45
C VAL A 34 11.75 8.39 0.38
N SER A 35 11.80 9.43 1.21
CA SER A 35 12.91 9.73 2.10
C SER A 35 12.41 10.13 3.50
N GLU A 36 13.33 10.33 4.43
CA GLU A 36 12.98 10.82 5.78
C GLU A 36 12.41 12.25 5.77
N LYS A 37 12.58 13.03 4.68
CA LYS A 37 12.00 14.38 4.58
C LYS A 37 10.60 14.39 3.95
N GLY A 38 10.27 13.40 3.13
CA GLY A 38 8.99 13.37 2.43
C GLY A 38 8.94 12.39 1.28
N LEU A 39 8.11 12.75 0.30
CA LEU A 39 7.87 11.99 -0.91
C LEU A 39 8.05 12.89 -2.14
N ARG A 40 8.77 12.39 -3.13
CA ARG A 40 8.92 13.03 -4.45
C ARG A 40 8.14 12.21 -5.47
N THR A 41 7.35 12.88 -6.30
CA THR A 41 6.72 12.28 -7.48
C THR A 41 7.28 12.93 -8.73
N ARG A 42 7.82 12.14 -9.65
CA ARG A 42 8.34 12.59 -10.93
C ARG A 42 7.58 11.89 -12.05
N SER A 43 6.98 12.70 -12.91
CA SER A 43 6.40 12.30 -14.19
C SER A 43 7.27 12.84 -15.33
N LEU A 44 6.99 12.46 -16.57
CA LEU A 44 7.70 13.02 -17.74
C LEU A 44 7.63 14.55 -17.81
N LEU A 45 6.52 15.14 -17.36
CA LEU A 45 6.26 16.58 -17.51
C LEU A 45 6.58 17.40 -16.27
N ARG A 46 6.66 16.76 -15.09
CA ARG A 46 6.71 17.50 -13.82
C ARG A 46 7.27 16.68 -12.67
N THR A 47 8.13 17.31 -11.89
CA THR A 47 8.54 16.89 -10.54
C THR A 47 7.71 17.64 -9.50
N LYS A 48 7.30 16.94 -8.43
CA LYS A 48 6.68 17.54 -7.25
C LYS A 48 7.27 16.93 -5.99
N PHE A 49 7.47 17.78 -4.99
CA PHE A 49 7.95 17.40 -3.66
C PHE A 49 6.82 17.60 -2.64
N TYR A 50 6.64 16.62 -1.77
CA TYR A 50 5.68 16.64 -0.68
C TYR A 50 6.39 16.34 0.62
N TYR A 51 6.43 17.29 1.55
CA TYR A 51 7.10 17.11 2.83
C TYR A 51 6.15 16.46 3.84
N TRP A 52 6.68 15.66 4.76
CA TRP A 52 5.84 15.03 5.79
C TRP A 52 5.10 16.07 6.64
N GLU A 53 5.73 17.22 6.91
CA GLU A 53 5.13 18.33 7.65
C GLU A 53 3.86 18.90 6.98
N GLN A 54 3.72 18.73 5.66
CA GLN A 54 2.55 19.17 4.90
C GLN A 54 1.43 18.12 4.91
N MET A 55 1.70 16.92 5.43
CA MET A 55 0.76 15.81 5.49
C MET A 55 0.13 15.73 6.89
N LYS A 56 -1.16 15.38 6.93
CA LYS A 56 -1.94 15.15 8.16
C LYS A 56 -1.97 13.67 8.51
N SER A 57 -2.26 12.83 7.53
CA SER A 57 -2.36 11.38 7.70
C SER A 57 -2.23 10.67 6.36
N ALA A 58 -2.05 9.36 6.40
CA ALA A 58 -2.13 8.50 5.23
C ALA A 58 -3.09 7.33 5.45
N GLU A 59 -3.67 6.82 4.37
CA GLU A 59 -4.57 5.68 4.38
C GLU A 59 -4.20 4.70 3.26
N THR A 60 -4.02 3.43 3.60
CA THR A 60 -3.72 2.38 2.64
C THR A 60 -4.95 1.58 2.25
N TRP A 61 -5.20 1.51 0.95
CA TRP A 61 -6.32 0.83 0.31
C TRP A 61 -5.84 -0.45 -0.38
N HIS A 62 -6.63 -1.51 -0.27
CA HIS A 62 -6.36 -2.77 -0.96
C HIS A 62 -7.46 -3.02 -1.99
N TYR A 63 -7.06 -3.16 -3.27
CA TYR A 63 -7.98 -3.54 -4.34
C TYR A 63 -7.92 -5.05 -4.53
N TYR A 64 -8.92 -5.74 -4.00
CA TYR A 64 -9.17 -7.14 -4.36
C TYR A 64 -9.77 -7.17 -5.77
N PHE A 65 -8.95 -7.42 -6.80
CA PHE A 65 -9.46 -7.82 -8.10
C PHE A 65 -9.90 -9.28 -8.02
N GLY A 66 -11.12 -9.52 -7.54
CA GLY A 66 -11.70 -10.85 -7.57
C GLY A 66 -11.83 -11.33 -9.03
N GLY A 67 -11.24 -12.48 -9.36
CA GLY A 67 -11.73 -13.31 -10.47
C GLY A 67 -10.72 -13.85 -11.49
N SER A 68 -9.49 -13.37 -11.58
CA SER A 68 -8.58 -13.82 -12.64
C SER A 68 -7.19 -14.15 -12.10
N ARG A 69 -6.85 -15.46 -12.12
CA ARG A 69 -5.53 -16.00 -11.81
C ARG A 69 -4.44 -15.14 -12.47
N GLY A 70 -3.72 -14.33 -11.68
CA GLY A 70 -2.47 -13.69 -12.11
C GLY A 70 -2.34 -12.18 -11.92
N VAL A 71 -3.40 -11.42 -11.63
CA VAL A 71 -3.26 -9.99 -11.30
C VAL A 71 -3.11 -9.86 -9.79
N GLY A 72 -1.86 -9.80 -9.32
CA GLY A 72 -1.54 -9.79 -7.89
C GLY A 72 -2.21 -8.66 -7.10
N ASP A 73 -2.29 -8.83 -5.77
CA ASP A 73 -2.81 -7.86 -4.81
C ASP A 73 -2.26 -6.45 -5.09
N LEU A 74 -3.14 -5.53 -5.54
CA LEU A 74 -2.79 -4.14 -5.83
C LEU A 74 -3.25 -3.23 -4.69
N PHE A 75 -2.36 -2.34 -4.30
CA PHE A 75 -2.57 -1.39 -3.23
C PHE A 75 -2.57 0.04 -3.75
N ALA A 76 -3.20 0.92 -2.98
CA ALA A 76 -2.98 2.35 -3.05
C ALA A 76 -2.65 2.91 -1.67
N ILE A 77 -1.92 4.02 -1.65
CA ILE A 77 -1.80 4.88 -0.48
C ILE A 77 -2.33 6.26 -0.81
N ARG A 78 -3.12 6.82 0.10
CA ARG A 78 -3.71 8.15 0.00
C ARG A 78 -3.13 9.00 1.12
N PHE A 79 -2.51 10.12 0.80
CA PHE A 79 -1.99 11.09 1.76
C PHE A 79 -2.94 12.28 1.83
N PHE A 80 -3.46 12.57 3.01
CA PHE A 80 -4.28 13.74 3.30
C PHE A 80 -3.34 14.88 3.67
N LEU A 81 -3.33 15.95 2.88
CA LEU A 81 -2.51 17.12 3.13
C LEU A 81 -3.22 18.08 4.09
N LYS A 82 -2.45 18.85 4.87
CA LYS A 82 -2.99 19.87 5.80
C LYS A 82 -3.76 20.98 5.08
N ASN A 83 -3.47 21.21 3.80
CA ASN A 83 -4.20 22.16 2.94
C ASN A 83 -5.52 21.61 2.37
N GLY A 84 -5.99 20.45 2.85
CA GLY A 84 -7.23 19.82 2.40
C GLY A 84 -7.11 19.04 1.08
N LYS A 85 -5.95 19.06 0.41
CA LYS A 85 -5.73 18.27 -0.81
C LYS A 85 -5.45 16.81 -0.48
N LEU A 86 -5.69 15.94 -1.46
CA LEU A 86 -5.46 14.50 -1.37
C LEU A 86 -4.48 14.05 -2.45
N LEU A 87 -3.37 13.45 -2.04
CA LEU A 87 -2.43 12.79 -2.95
C LEU A 87 -2.74 11.29 -2.98
N ARG A 88 -3.06 10.75 -4.16
CA ARG A 88 -3.34 9.32 -4.33
C ARG A 88 -2.22 8.68 -5.14
N LEU A 89 -1.63 7.61 -4.61
CA LEU A 89 -0.64 6.77 -5.28
C LEU A 89 -1.20 5.36 -5.39
N PRO A 90 -1.82 4.98 -6.52
CA PRO A 90 -2.34 3.63 -6.74
C PRO A 90 -1.37 2.74 -7.50
N GLY A 91 -1.72 1.46 -7.64
CA GLY A 91 -1.06 0.54 -8.56
C GLY A 91 0.27 -0.02 -8.07
N MET A 92 0.46 -0.11 -6.74
CA MET A 92 1.67 -0.70 -6.15
C MET A 92 1.38 -2.07 -5.57
N ASN A 93 2.35 -2.97 -5.65
CA ASN A 93 2.28 -4.24 -4.92
C ASN A 93 2.67 -4.04 -3.44
N TYR A 94 2.53 -5.07 -2.62
CA TYR A 94 2.86 -4.99 -1.19
C TYR A 94 4.33 -4.64 -0.92
N GLU A 95 5.27 -5.20 -1.70
CA GLU A 95 6.71 -4.96 -1.54
C GLU A 95 7.11 -3.50 -1.81
N GLN A 96 6.38 -2.84 -2.71
CA GLN A 96 6.50 -1.42 -2.99
C GLN A 96 5.79 -0.58 -1.93
N LEU A 97 4.60 -0.97 -1.48
CA LEU A 97 3.85 -0.24 -0.45
C LEU A 97 4.57 -0.23 0.90
N HIS A 98 5.08 -1.39 1.33
CA HIS A 98 5.66 -1.61 2.64
C HIS A 98 6.73 -0.58 3.05
N PRO A 99 7.76 -0.26 2.23
CA PRO A 99 8.75 0.76 2.58
C PRO A 99 8.15 2.16 2.69
N ILE A 100 7.18 2.53 1.84
CA ILE A 100 6.50 3.83 1.92
C ILE A 100 5.76 3.94 3.25
N LYS A 101 4.96 2.92 3.59
CA LYS A 101 4.20 2.84 4.84
C LYS A 101 5.14 2.90 6.05
N LYS A 102 6.27 2.17 6.01
CA LYS A 102 7.25 2.13 7.09
C LYS A 102 7.87 3.50 7.37
N ILE A 103 8.25 4.25 6.33
CA ILE A 103 8.83 5.59 6.50
C ILE A 103 7.75 6.59 6.92
N ALA A 104 6.59 6.60 6.24
CA ALA A 104 5.50 7.52 6.56
C ALA A 104 5.02 7.39 8.01
N LYS A 105 4.94 6.16 8.56
CA LYS A 105 4.55 5.91 9.95
C LYS A 105 5.45 6.58 11.01
N LYS A 106 6.69 6.93 10.66
CA LYS A 106 7.58 7.67 11.58
C LYS A 106 7.19 9.13 11.74
N HIS A 107 6.50 9.68 10.74
CA HIS A 107 6.26 11.13 10.62
C HIS A 107 4.77 11.48 10.70
N ILE A 108 3.89 10.60 10.24
CA ILE A 108 2.44 10.81 10.20
C ILE A 108 1.68 9.54 10.59
N SER A 109 0.43 9.70 11.05
CA SER A 109 -0.45 8.56 11.30
C SER A 109 -0.84 7.88 9.99
N VAL A 110 -0.65 6.57 9.90
CA VAL A 110 -0.98 5.77 8.71
C VAL A 110 -1.99 4.68 9.07
N PHE A 111 -3.16 4.74 8.46
CA PHE A 111 -4.29 3.84 8.69
C PHE A 111 -4.46 2.84 7.56
N ASP A 112 -5.00 1.65 7.84
CA ASP A 112 -5.55 0.77 6.80
C ASP A 112 -7.00 1.19 6.47
N GLN A 113 -7.52 0.79 5.30
CA GLN A 113 -8.88 1.09 4.79
C GLN A 113 -10.02 0.85 5.80
N THR A 114 -9.79 0.02 6.81
CA THR A 114 -10.75 -0.28 7.89
C THR A 114 -10.67 0.69 9.08
N GLY A 115 -9.89 1.77 9.00
CA GLY A 115 -9.65 2.70 10.09
C GLY A 115 -8.86 2.11 11.27
N LYS A 116 -8.30 0.90 11.12
CA LYS A 116 -7.51 0.21 12.16
C LYS A 116 -6.02 0.29 11.82
N GLU A 117 -5.17 0.40 12.84
CA GLU A 117 -3.73 0.60 12.69
C GLU A 117 -2.97 -0.65 12.20
N ASN A 118 -3.60 -1.83 12.19
CA ASN A 118 -3.06 -3.08 11.65
C ASN A 118 -4.17 -4.14 11.53
N ILE A 119 -4.57 -4.53 10.31
CA ILE A 119 -5.26 -5.83 10.09
C ILE A 119 -4.26 -6.94 9.74
N TRP A 120 -3.01 -6.60 9.41
CA TRP A 120 -2.01 -7.55 8.96
C TRP A 120 -1.48 -8.52 10.03
N LYS A 121 -1.88 -8.37 11.30
CA LYS A 121 -1.60 -9.38 12.34
C LYS A 121 -2.48 -10.63 12.25
N ASN A 122 -3.54 -10.65 11.42
CA ASN A 122 -4.54 -11.73 11.43
C ASN A 122 -4.56 -12.65 10.20
N LYS A 123 -3.49 -12.70 9.39
CA LYS A 123 -3.39 -13.70 8.32
C LYS A 123 -3.41 -15.13 8.88
N GLN A 124 -2.82 -15.34 10.06
CA GLN A 124 -2.85 -16.62 10.79
C GLN A 124 -4.24 -16.96 11.35
N VAL A 125 -5.01 -15.97 11.80
CA VAL A 125 -6.36 -16.21 12.34
C VAL A 125 -7.32 -16.56 11.20
N TYR A 126 -7.21 -15.88 10.05
CA TYR A 126 -8.02 -16.21 8.87
C TYR A 126 -7.75 -17.64 8.35
N LEU A 127 -6.47 -18.05 8.26
CA LEU A 127 -6.13 -19.43 7.88
C LEU A 127 -6.62 -20.46 8.91
N LYS A 128 -6.54 -20.17 10.21
CA LYS A 128 -7.06 -21.08 11.26
C LYS A 128 -8.57 -21.29 11.15
N TRP A 129 -9.34 -20.22 10.89
CA TRP A 129 -10.79 -20.30 10.76
C TRP A 129 -11.23 -21.14 9.55
N HIS A 130 -10.56 -20.98 8.40
CA HIS A 130 -10.83 -21.79 7.19
C HIS A 130 -10.45 -23.26 7.36
N PHE A 131 -9.36 -23.55 8.08
CA PHE A 131 -8.98 -24.93 8.37
C PHE A 131 -9.99 -25.63 9.29
N ILE A 132 -10.47 -24.95 10.33
CA ILE A 132 -11.48 -25.50 11.25
C ILE A 132 -12.81 -25.76 10.53
N THR A 133 -13.27 -24.82 9.69
CA THR A 133 -14.52 -25.00 8.92
C THR A 133 -14.41 -26.12 7.89
N ALA A 134 -13.28 -26.21 7.17
CA ALA A 134 -13.04 -27.34 6.27
C ALA A 134 -13.02 -28.69 7.00
N LEU A 135 -12.39 -28.75 8.18
CA LEU A 135 -12.35 -29.97 9.00
C LEU A 135 -13.75 -30.37 9.45
N VAL A 136 -14.55 -29.44 9.96
CA VAL A 136 -15.93 -29.71 10.42
C VAL A 136 -16.81 -30.22 9.28
N VAL A 137 -16.71 -29.62 8.08
CA VAL A 137 -17.50 -30.06 6.91
C VAL A 137 -17.11 -31.47 6.47
N VAL A 138 -15.80 -31.79 6.44
CA VAL A 138 -15.33 -33.13 6.09
C VAL A 138 -15.77 -34.15 7.13
N THR A 139 -15.66 -33.85 8.42
CA THR A 139 -16.11 -34.76 9.49
C THR A 139 -17.62 -34.99 9.42
N ALA A 140 -18.42 -33.93 9.21
CA ALA A 140 -19.86 -34.05 9.07
C ALA A 140 -20.25 -34.91 7.85
N TYR A 141 -19.56 -34.74 6.72
CA TYR A 141 -19.77 -35.55 5.52
C TYR A 141 -19.40 -37.03 5.75
N CYS A 142 -18.28 -37.30 6.42
CA CYS A 142 -17.85 -38.66 6.74
C CYS A 142 -18.87 -39.37 7.66
N ILE A 143 -19.38 -38.67 8.68
CA ILE A 143 -20.40 -39.21 9.59
C ILE A 143 -21.71 -39.48 8.82
N LEU A 144 -22.16 -38.53 8.00
CA LEU A 144 -23.39 -38.68 7.22
C LEU A 144 -23.28 -39.86 6.23
N ARG A 145 -22.14 -40.02 5.57
CA ARG A 145 -21.88 -41.15 4.67
C ARG A 145 -21.90 -42.49 5.41
N TYR A 146 -21.31 -42.54 6.61
CA TYR A 146 -21.30 -43.76 7.44
C TYR A 146 -22.71 -44.16 7.93
N ILE A 147 -23.56 -43.18 8.24
CA ILE A 147 -24.95 -43.43 8.64
C ILE A 147 -25.82 -43.90 7.47
N ILE A 148 -25.64 -43.31 6.27
CA ILE A 148 -26.47 -43.62 5.09
C ILE A 148 -26.04 -44.92 4.40
N PHE A 149 -24.74 -45.24 4.43
CA PHE A 149 -24.19 -46.47 3.86
C PHE A 149 -23.44 -47.26 4.95
N PRO A 150 -24.16 -47.88 5.90
CA PRO A 150 -23.53 -48.80 6.83
C PRO A 150 -23.16 -50.06 6.03
N THR A 151 -21.86 -50.26 5.79
CA THR A 151 -21.32 -51.58 5.44
C THR A 151 -21.57 -52.57 6.56
#